data_AF-A0A377HH67-F1
#
_entry.id   AF-A0A377HH67-F1
#
_cell.length_a   1.000
_cell.length_b   1.000
_cell.length_c   1.000
_cell.angle_alpha   90.00
_cell.angle_beta   90.00
_cell.angle_gamma   90.00
#
_symmetry.space_group_name_H-M   'P 1'
#
loop_
_entity.id
_entity.type
_entity.pdbx_description
1 polymer ?
#
loop_
_entity_poly.entity_id
_entity_poly.type
_entity_poly.pdbx_seq_one_letter_code
_entity_poly.pdbx_strand_id
1 'polypeptide(L)'
;MTATEVMGLKEGEMLIIRVIKRQDTKKRRIKSYPIFLSGKTAMKYRYEYLADDFDTDRSLHDIDIPCRHAGLDFEQIRIRFAKKEDETEINAPSNQEDKSKSLTVRDVLQDSILRSMFEGHDIGGMSLPEFETNLNLGVYDVTDSQKSFLSTMIAKRLEKLKQGTP
;
A
#
# COMPACT_ATOMS: atom_id res chain seq x y z
N MET A 1 58.05 2.03 16.10
CA MET A 1 57.16 2.74 15.18
C MET A 1 57.39 4.22 15.33
N THR A 2 57.78 4.86 14.24
CA THR A 2 57.92 6.30 14.13
C THR A 2 56.56 6.94 13.84
N ALA A 3 56.40 8.23 14.13
CA ALA A 3 55.16 8.95 13.79
C ALA A 3 54.86 8.87 12.28
N THR A 4 55.90 8.83 11.46
CA THR A 4 55.83 8.67 10.00
C THR A 4 55.19 7.34 9.60
N GLU A 5 55.52 6.23 10.27
CA GLU A 5 54.91 4.92 10.01
C GLU A 5 53.41 4.90 10.35
N VAL A 6 52.96 5.66 11.34
CA VAL A 6 51.54 5.75 11.71
C VAL A 6 50.76 6.59 10.69
N MET A 7 51.37 7.63 10.12
CA MET A 7 50.74 8.45 9.08
C MET A 7 50.65 7.74 7.72
N GLY A 8 51.48 6.71 7.48
CA GLY A 8 51.56 5.97 6.22
C GLY A 8 50.65 4.74 6.13
N LEU A 9 49.64 4.60 6.99
CA LEU A 9 48.71 3.48 6.95
C LEU A 9 47.90 3.49 5.64
N LYS A 10 47.81 2.33 4.99
CA LYS A 10 46.97 2.16 3.82
C LYS A 10 45.53 1.85 4.21
N GLU A 11 44.65 2.02 3.23
CA GLU A 11 43.27 1.54 3.22
C GLU A 11 43.16 0.11 3.81
N GLY A 12 42.28 -0.07 4.80
CA GLY A 12 42.08 -1.32 5.55
C GLY A 12 43.13 -1.65 6.62
N GLU A 13 44.31 -1.01 6.62
CA GLU A 13 45.35 -1.26 7.62
C GLU A 13 45.04 -0.57 8.95
N MET A 14 45.36 -1.23 10.06
CA MET A 14 45.01 -0.72 11.38
C MET A 14 46.06 -1.04 12.43
N LEU A 15 46.12 -0.22 13.47
CA LEU A 15 47.09 -0.37 14.55
C LEU A 15 46.38 -0.51 15.89
N ILE A 16 46.61 -1.63 16.58
CA ILE A 16 46.02 -1.91 17.89
C ILE A 16 47.04 -1.61 18.98
N ILE A 17 46.77 -0.57 19.77
CA ILE A 17 47.56 -0.20 20.94
C ILE A 17 47.14 -1.06 22.13
N ARG A 18 48.07 -1.89 22.63
CA ARG A 18 47.80 -2.79 23.76
C ARG A 18 48.12 -2.14 25.10
N VAL A 19 47.16 -1.37 25.62
CA VAL A 19 47.34 -0.60 26.88
C VAL A 19 47.39 -1.50 28.12
N ILE A 20 46.60 -2.59 28.13
CA ILE A 20 46.43 -3.48 29.30
C ILE A 20 47.48 -4.60 29.34
N LYS A 21 48.07 -4.99 28.19
CA LYS A 21 49.03 -6.11 28.11
C LYS A 21 50.36 -5.72 28.74
N ARG A 22 50.59 -6.12 30.01
CA ARG A 22 51.83 -5.81 30.76
C ARG A 22 52.73 -7.01 31.04
N GLN A 23 52.25 -8.22 30.78
CA GLN A 23 52.96 -9.46 31.07
C GLN A 23 52.96 -10.42 29.87
N ASP A 24 54.05 -11.17 29.72
CA ASP A 24 54.16 -12.30 28.80
C ASP A 24 53.40 -13.54 29.31
N THR A 25 53.26 -14.60 28.51
CA THR A 25 52.66 -15.88 28.90
C THR A 25 53.34 -16.51 30.13
N LYS A 26 54.63 -16.22 30.33
CA LYS A 26 55.42 -16.63 31.52
C LYS A 26 55.34 -15.65 32.70
N LYS A 27 54.36 -14.73 32.74
CA LYS A 27 54.16 -13.69 33.77
C LYS A 27 55.32 -12.70 33.97
N ARG A 28 56.26 -12.63 33.02
CA ARG A 28 57.37 -11.65 33.05
C ARG A 28 56.86 -10.27 32.63
N ARG A 29 57.36 -9.19 33.25
CA ARG A 29 57.06 -7.81 32.85
C ARG A 29 57.59 -7.56 31.44
N ILE A 30 56.76 -6.99 30.56
CA ILE A 30 57.13 -6.67 29.18
C ILE A 30 56.74 -5.25 28.80
N LYS A 31 57.42 -4.71 27.79
CA LYS A 31 56.95 -3.55 27.03
C LYS A 31 56.02 -4.04 25.93
N SER A 32 54.75 -3.64 25.96
CA SER A 32 53.82 -4.00 24.88
C SER A 32 54.12 -3.17 23.64
N TYR A 33 54.36 -3.86 22.52
CA TYR A 33 54.38 -3.25 21.21
C TYR A 33 52.96 -3.26 20.62
N PRO A 34 52.59 -2.25 19.82
CA PRO A 34 51.34 -2.29 19.08
C PRO A 34 51.31 -3.46 18.11
N ILE A 35 50.10 -3.91 17.75
CA ILE A 35 49.90 -4.90 16.70
C ILE A 35 49.52 -4.13 15.43
N PHE A 36 50.31 -4.32 14.37
CA PHE A 36 50.00 -3.78 13.05
C PHE A 36 49.23 -4.83 12.25
N LEU A 37 48.03 -4.48 11.81
CA LEU A 37 47.16 -5.29 10.97
C LEU A 37 47.35 -4.87 9.51
N SER A 38 47.90 -5.77 8.70
CA SER A 38 48.19 -5.55 7.28
C SER A 38 47.96 -6.83 6.49
N GLY A 39 47.79 -6.68 5.17
CA GLY A 39 47.56 -7.79 4.24
C GLY A 39 46.34 -8.63 4.62
N LYS A 40 46.54 -9.92 4.91
CA LYS A 40 45.45 -10.87 5.21
C LYS A 40 44.62 -10.49 6.44
N THR A 41 45.20 -9.78 7.40
CA THR A 41 44.53 -9.40 8.66
C THR A 41 44.06 -7.95 8.65
N ALA A 42 44.20 -7.25 7.51
CA ALA A 42 43.61 -5.93 7.32
C ALA A 42 42.08 -6.02 7.39
N MET A 43 41.43 -4.93 7.80
CA MET A 43 39.98 -4.87 7.74
C MET A 43 39.54 -4.79 6.29
N LYS A 44 38.74 -5.77 5.86
CA LYS A 44 38.08 -5.77 4.56
C LYS A 44 37.03 -4.66 4.50
N TYR A 45 36.82 -4.09 3.31
CA TYR A 45 35.72 -3.15 3.08
C TYR A 45 34.39 -3.87 2.95
N ARG A 46 33.28 -3.13 3.16
CA ARG A 46 31.91 -3.66 3.03
C ARG A 46 31.72 -4.43 1.72
N TYR A 47 32.31 -3.96 0.62
CA TYR A 47 32.21 -4.59 -0.69
C TYR A 47 33.14 -5.80 -0.88
N GLU A 48 34.18 -5.96 -0.07
CA GLU A 48 35.15 -7.08 -0.15
C GLU A 48 34.77 -8.28 0.72
N TYR A 49 33.88 -8.10 1.70
CA TYR A 49 33.51 -9.17 2.64
C TYR A 49 32.87 -10.37 1.95
N LEU A 50 31.95 -10.10 1.02
CA LEU A 50 31.14 -11.12 0.37
C LEU A 50 31.61 -11.43 -1.04
N ALA A 51 32.61 -10.72 -1.57
CA ALA A 51 33.10 -10.94 -2.93
C ALA A 51 33.70 -12.34 -3.12
N ASP A 52 34.26 -12.94 -2.07
CA ASP A 52 34.82 -14.29 -2.13
C ASP A 52 33.73 -15.39 -2.14
N ASP A 53 32.60 -15.14 -1.48
CA ASP A 53 31.53 -16.13 -1.25
C ASP A 53 30.33 -15.95 -2.20
N PHE A 54 30.09 -14.73 -2.68
CA PHE A 54 28.97 -14.35 -3.52
C PHE A 54 29.48 -13.74 -4.83
N ASP A 55 29.11 -14.38 -5.93
CA ASP A 55 29.32 -13.87 -7.28
C ASP A 55 28.39 -12.67 -7.52
N THR A 56 28.94 -11.45 -7.45
CA THR A 56 28.19 -10.21 -7.70
C THR A 56 27.93 -9.96 -9.18
N ASP A 57 28.53 -10.72 -10.09
CA ASP A 57 28.32 -10.55 -11.53
C ASP A 57 26.99 -11.18 -11.97
N ARG A 58 26.42 -12.08 -11.16
CA ARG A 58 25.12 -12.73 -11.43
C ARG A 58 23.99 -12.05 -10.66
N SER A 59 22.89 -11.76 -11.35
CA SER A 59 21.69 -11.28 -10.69
C SER A 59 20.97 -12.42 -9.98
N LEU A 60 20.33 -12.13 -8.84
CA LEU A 60 19.48 -13.11 -8.15
C LEU A 60 18.34 -13.61 -9.06
N HIS A 61 17.91 -12.79 -10.03
CA HIS A 61 16.88 -13.16 -11.01
C HIS A 61 17.33 -14.22 -12.00
N ASP A 62 18.65 -14.39 -12.21
CA ASP A 62 19.20 -15.39 -13.12
C ASP A 62 19.33 -16.76 -12.43
N ILE A 63 19.06 -16.83 -11.12
CA ILE A 63 19.12 -18.07 -10.35
C ILE A 63 17.73 -18.70 -10.35
N ASP A 64 17.58 -19.83 -11.05
CA ASP A 64 16.38 -20.64 -10.98
C ASP A 64 16.28 -21.32 -9.61
N ILE A 65 15.47 -20.74 -8.73
CA ILE A 65 15.18 -21.30 -7.41
C ILE A 65 14.08 -22.36 -7.57
N PRO A 66 14.37 -23.65 -7.33
CA PRO A 66 13.37 -24.70 -7.46
C PRO A 66 12.28 -24.49 -6.40
N CYS A 67 11.09 -24.12 -6.84
CA CYS A 67 9.92 -23.98 -5.98
C CYS A 67 8.75 -24.75 -6.57
N ARG A 68 7.84 -25.25 -5.72
CA ARG A 68 6.66 -26.03 -6.15
C ARG A 68 5.74 -25.24 -7.09
N HIS A 69 5.83 -23.91 -7.04
CA HIS A 69 5.00 -22.98 -7.79
C HIS A 69 5.76 -22.30 -8.93
N ALA A 70 6.98 -22.75 -9.29
CA ALA A 70 7.78 -22.14 -10.35
C ALA A 70 7.06 -22.13 -11.72
N GLY A 71 6.27 -23.19 -11.98
CA GLY A 71 5.48 -23.35 -13.21
C GLY A 71 3.98 -23.15 -13.00
N LEU A 72 3.57 -22.36 -12.01
CA LEU A 72 2.17 -22.12 -11.71
C LEU A 72 1.53 -21.22 -12.77
N ASP A 73 0.54 -21.74 -13.49
CA ASP A 73 -0.22 -20.96 -14.48
C ASP A 73 -1.34 -20.15 -13.80
N PHE A 74 -1.31 -18.84 -13.97
CA PHE A 74 -2.26 -17.92 -13.33
C PHE A 74 -3.68 -18.07 -13.86
N GLU A 75 -3.85 -18.46 -15.14
CA GLU A 75 -5.19 -18.63 -15.71
C GLU A 75 -5.94 -19.81 -15.07
N GLN A 76 -5.20 -20.82 -14.59
CA GLN A 76 -5.79 -21.99 -13.92
C GLN A 76 -6.34 -21.66 -12.52
N ILE A 77 -5.83 -20.61 -11.87
CA ILE A 77 -6.15 -20.27 -10.47
C ILE A 77 -7.10 -19.07 -10.40
N ARG A 78 -7.39 -18.46 -11.55
CA ARG A 78 -8.16 -17.22 -11.61
C ARG A 78 -9.61 -17.46 -11.16
N ILE A 79 -9.92 -17.01 -9.95
CA ILE A 79 -11.30 -17.01 -9.43
C ILE A 79 -12.06 -15.87 -10.10
N ARG A 80 -13.11 -16.21 -10.84
CA ARG A 80 -14.05 -15.23 -11.37
C ARG A 80 -15.12 -14.96 -10.32
N PHE A 81 -15.04 -13.81 -9.68
CA PHE A 81 -16.14 -13.34 -8.83
C PHE A 81 -17.30 -12.97 -9.75
N ALA A 82 -18.32 -13.82 -9.81
CA ALA A 82 -19.58 -13.43 -10.42
C ALA A 82 -20.15 -12.28 -9.58
N LYS A 83 -20.27 -11.10 -10.19
CA LYS A 83 -21.20 -10.11 -9.67
C LYS A 83 -22.56 -10.80 -9.75
N LYS A 84 -23.23 -11.02 -8.61
CA LYS A 84 -24.65 -11.38 -8.62
C LYS A 84 -25.36 -10.23 -9.33
N GLU A 85 -25.60 -10.40 -10.62
CA GLU A 85 -26.61 -9.62 -11.32
C GLU A 85 -27.94 -10.17 -10.81
N ASP A 86 -28.76 -9.25 -10.31
CA ASP A 86 -30.05 -9.53 -9.72
C ASP A 86 -30.87 -10.41 -10.69
N GLU A 87 -31.15 -11.64 -10.26
CA GLU A 87 -32.09 -12.51 -10.97
C GLU A 87 -33.48 -11.88 -10.83
N THR A 88 -33.92 -11.12 -11.86
CA THR A 88 -35.28 -11.11 -12.41
C THR A 88 -35.45 -10.02 -13.46
N GLU A 89 -35.17 -10.32 -14.73
CA GLU A 89 -35.97 -9.79 -15.85
C GLU A 89 -36.06 -10.86 -16.95
N ILE A 90 -37.08 -11.71 -16.84
CA ILE A 90 -37.52 -12.60 -17.91
C ILE A 90 -38.42 -11.78 -18.85
N ASN A 91 -37.92 -11.54 -20.06
CA ASN A 91 -38.63 -11.33 -21.34
C ASN A 91 -39.69 -10.20 -21.47
N ALA A 92 -39.37 -9.13 -22.22
CA ALA A 92 -40.31 -8.42 -23.11
C ALA A 92 -39.53 -7.63 -24.20
N PRO A 93 -40.06 -7.47 -25.42
CA PRO A 93 -39.28 -7.22 -26.63
C PRO A 93 -38.77 -5.80 -26.77
N SER A 94 -37.72 -5.68 -27.58
CA SER A 94 -37.13 -4.45 -28.08
C SER A 94 -38.18 -3.49 -28.68
N ASN A 95 -38.36 -2.34 -28.03
CA ASN A 95 -38.74 -1.09 -28.68
C ASN A 95 -37.77 0.01 -28.23
N GLN A 96 -37.14 0.64 -29.21
CA GLN A 96 -36.32 1.83 -29.02
C GLN A 96 -37.23 2.98 -28.62
N GLU A 97 -37.18 3.37 -27.35
CA GLU A 97 -37.58 4.70 -26.88
C GLU A 97 -36.58 5.11 -25.80
N ASP A 98 -36.13 6.36 -25.86
CA ASP A 98 -35.09 6.95 -25.03
C ASP A 98 -35.38 6.74 -23.53
N LYS A 99 -34.80 5.71 -22.92
CA LYS A 99 -34.83 5.52 -21.46
C LYS A 99 -33.87 6.53 -20.82
N SER A 100 -34.34 7.76 -20.60
CA SER A 100 -33.90 8.54 -19.45
C SER A 100 -34.14 7.67 -18.21
N LYS A 101 -33.11 6.93 -17.77
CA LYS A 101 -33.18 6.17 -16.52
C LYS A 101 -33.61 7.15 -15.43
N SER A 102 -34.84 7.00 -14.93
CA SER A 102 -35.32 7.79 -13.80
C SER A 102 -34.44 7.41 -12.62
N LEU A 103 -33.54 8.32 -12.22
CA LEU A 103 -32.67 8.06 -11.09
C LEU A 103 -33.54 7.83 -9.86
N THR A 104 -33.20 6.81 -9.09
CA THR A 104 -33.82 6.54 -7.79
C THR A 104 -33.05 7.26 -6.69
N VAL A 105 -33.66 7.44 -5.52
CA VAL A 105 -32.98 8.08 -4.38
C VAL A 105 -31.72 7.29 -3.97
N ARG A 106 -31.74 5.94 -4.05
CA ARG A 106 -30.56 5.09 -3.78
C ARG A 106 -29.37 5.33 -4.72
N ASP A 107 -29.61 5.80 -5.94
CA ASP A 107 -28.52 6.10 -6.89
C ASP A 107 -27.74 7.36 -6.49
N VAL A 108 -28.38 8.25 -5.72
CA VAL A 108 -27.85 9.58 -5.36
C VAL A 108 -27.44 9.66 -3.90
N LEU A 109 -28.23 9.11 -2.98
CA LEU A 109 -27.99 9.14 -1.54
C LEU A 109 -27.56 7.76 -1.02
N GLN A 110 -26.61 7.76 -0.09
CA GLN A 110 -26.14 6.53 0.55
C GLN A 110 -27.16 6.01 1.56
N ASP A 111 -27.27 4.68 1.68
CA ASP A 111 -28.18 4.01 2.61
C ASP A 111 -27.96 4.40 4.08
N SER A 112 -26.74 4.75 4.47
CA SER A 112 -26.44 5.22 5.84
C SER A 112 -27.14 6.54 6.16
N ILE A 113 -27.20 7.47 5.19
CA ILE A 113 -27.86 8.77 5.33
C ILE A 113 -29.37 8.59 5.35
N LEU A 114 -29.89 7.71 4.49
CA LEU A 114 -31.32 7.39 4.45
C LEU A 114 -31.79 6.78 5.78
N ARG A 115 -31.01 5.85 6.33
CA ARG A 115 -31.32 5.23 7.63
C ARG A 115 -31.23 6.20 8.80
N SER A 116 -30.30 7.17 8.77
CA SER A 116 -30.12 8.09 9.89
C SER A 116 -31.12 9.25 9.90
N MET A 117 -31.60 9.68 8.73
CA MET A 117 -32.52 10.83 8.62
C MET A 117 -33.99 10.43 8.48
N PHE A 118 -34.28 9.22 8.00
CA PHE A 118 -35.64 8.78 7.67
C PHE A 118 -35.94 7.40 8.27
N GLU A 119 -35.81 7.29 9.60
CA GLU A 119 -36.10 6.05 10.32
C GLU A 119 -37.51 5.53 9.97
N GLY A 120 -37.59 4.28 9.50
CA GLY A 120 -38.85 3.59 9.21
C GLY A 120 -39.51 3.90 7.86
N HIS A 121 -38.99 4.80 7.03
CA HIS A 121 -39.54 5.09 5.70
C HIS A 121 -38.69 4.42 4.60
N ASP A 122 -39.30 3.58 3.76
CA ASP A 122 -38.60 2.99 2.60
C ASP A 122 -38.57 3.98 1.42
N ILE A 123 -37.76 5.03 1.58
CA ILE A 123 -37.59 6.14 0.63
C ILE A 123 -36.68 5.73 -0.54
N GLY A 124 -35.89 4.67 -0.37
CA GLY A 124 -34.83 4.33 -1.31
C GLY A 124 -35.31 3.97 -2.73
N GLY A 125 -36.55 3.50 -2.86
CA GLY A 125 -37.15 3.14 -4.15
C GLY A 125 -37.88 4.29 -4.87
N MET A 126 -38.04 5.46 -4.24
CA MET A 126 -38.81 6.55 -4.84
C MET A 126 -38.02 7.30 -5.90
N SER A 127 -38.75 8.02 -6.77
CA SER A 127 -38.14 8.88 -7.78
C SER A 127 -37.57 10.16 -7.13
N LEU A 128 -36.40 10.63 -7.61
CA LEU A 128 -35.81 11.88 -7.10
C LEU A 128 -36.73 13.10 -7.16
N PRO A 129 -37.51 13.34 -8.23
CA PRO A 129 -38.43 14.47 -8.28
C PRO A 129 -39.51 14.40 -7.19
N GLU A 130 -40.04 13.20 -6.95
CA GLU A 130 -41.05 12.96 -5.92
C GLU A 130 -40.47 13.16 -4.50
N PHE A 131 -39.21 12.78 -4.30
CA PHE A 131 -38.50 13.00 -3.04
C PHE A 131 -38.31 14.49 -2.75
N GLU A 132 -37.88 15.27 -3.73
CA GLU A 132 -37.73 16.72 -3.60
C GLU A 132 -39.06 17.42 -3.33
N THR A 133 -40.16 16.96 -3.95
CA THR A 133 -41.49 17.49 -3.65
C THR A 133 -41.92 17.17 -2.22
N ASN A 134 -41.69 15.96 -1.73
CA ASN A 134 -42.06 15.55 -0.37
C ASN A 134 -41.22 16.25 0.70
N LEU A 135 -39.94 16.52 0.43
CA LEU A 135 -39.09 17.37 1.27
C LEU A 135 -39.58 18.82 1.33
N ASN A 136 -40.19 19.32 0.26
CA ASN A 136 -40.73 20.68 0.21
C ASN A 136 -42.09 20.81 0.88
N LEU A 137 -42.91 19.77 0.78
CA LEU A 137 -44.21 19.66 1.42
C LEU A 137 -44.13 19.36 2.93
N GLY A 138 -42.94 19.05 3.45
CA GLY A 138 -42.73 18.78 4.88
C GLY A 138 -43.32 17.43 5.33
N VAL A 139 -43.37 16.45 4.42
CA VAL A 139 -43.92 15.10 4.71
C VAL A 139 -43.03 14.32 5.69
N TYR A 140 -41.75 14.68 5.77
CA TYR A 140 -40.76 14.06 6.65
C TYR A 140 -40.35 15.02 7.76
N ASP A 141 -40.13 14.48 8.96
CA ASP A 141 -39.66 15.21 10.15
C ASP A 141 -38.18 15.60 10.02
N VAL A 142 -37.88 16.50 9.08
CA VAL A 142 -36.53 16.96 8.75
C VAL A 142 -36.39 18.44 9.07
N THR A 143 -35.32 18.81 9.77
CA THR A 143 -34.99 20.22 10.06
C THR A 143 -34.56 20.99 8.80
N ASP A 144 -34.73 22.31 8.80
CA ASP A 144 -34.35 23.17 7.65
C ASP A 144 -32.85 23.03 7.29
N SER A 145 -31.99 22.81 8.28
CA SER A 145 -30.56 22.58 8.08
C SER A 145 -30.28 21.25 7.37
N GLN A 146 -30.98 20.17 7.76
CA GLN A 146 -30.89 18.87 7.09
C GLN A 146 -31.44 18.93 5.66
N LYS A 147 -32.52 19.69 5.43
CA LYS A 147 -33.07 19.92 4.09
C LYS A 147 -32.07 20.63 3.17
N SER A 148 -31.40 21.68 3.67
CA SER A 148 -30.34 22.40 2.95
C SER A 148 -29.12 21.50 2.66
N PHE A 149 -28.76 20.63 3.60
CA PHE A 149 -27.70 19.65 3.40
C PHE A 149 -28.05 18.64 2.29
N LEU A 150 -29.27 18.07 2.31
CA LEU A 150 -29.73 17.10 1.32
C LEU A 150 -29.80 17.71 -0.08
N SER A 151 -30.33 18.92 -0.23
CA SER A 151 -30.39 19.59 -1.54
C SER A 151 -29.00 19.84 -2.12
N THR A 152 -28.06 20.29 -1.28
CA THR A 152 -26.66 20.51 -1.69
C THR A 152 -25.97 19.21 -2.09
N MET A 153 -26.23 18.12 -1.35
CA MET A 153 -25.65 16.81 -1.62
C MET A 153 -26.19 16.20 -2.92
N ILE A 154 -27.50 16.27 -3.14
CA ILE A 154 -28.17 15.82 -4.36
C ILE A 154 -27.62 16.58 -5.57
N ALA A 155 -27.53 17.90 -5.50
CA ALA A 155 -27.01 18.74 -6.58
C ALA A 155 -25.56 18.35 -6.96
N LYS A 156 -24.65 18.27 -5.97
CA LYS A 156 -23.24 17.87 -6.22
C LYS A 156 -23.13 16.47 -6.84
N ARG A 157 -23.99 15.55 -6.40
CA ARG A 157 -23.96 14.16 -6.90
C ARG A 157 -24.50 14.07 -8.32
N LEU A 158 -25.56 14.81 -8.64
CA LEU A 158 -26.08 14.93 -10.01
C LEU A 158 -25.06 15.56 -10.96
N GLU A 159 -24.32 16.59 -10.52
CA GLU A 159 -23.21 17.16 -11.31
C GLU A 159 -22.12 16.12 -11.58
N LYS A 160 -21.72 15.35 -10.56
CA LYS A 160 -20.72 14.28 -10.73
C LYS A 160 -21.17 13.18 -11.70
N LEU A 161 -22.46 12.84 -11.68
CA LEU A 161 -23.02 11.86 -12.61
C LEU A 161 -23.08 12.40 -14.05
N LYS A 162 -23.38 13.69 -14.22
CA LYS A 162 -23.40 14.37 -15.53
C LYS A 162 -22.00 14.54 -16.13
N GLN A 163 -20.98 14.77 -15.32
CA GLN A 163 -19.62 15.04 -15.80
C GLN A 163 -18.91 13.80 -16.36
N GLY A 164 -19.42 12.58 -16.11
CA GLY A 164 -18.71 11.35 -16.46
C GLY A 164 -17.43 11.23 -15.62
N THR A 165 -17.15 10.05 -15.08
CA THR A 165 -15.95 9.88 -14.24
C THR A 165 -14.69 9.98 -15.13
N PRO A 166 -13.62 10.71 -14.77
CA PRO A 166 -12.28 10.36 -15.25
C PRO A 166 -11.82 9.05 -14.60
#